data_AF-A0A318KE03-F1
#
_entry.id   AF-A0A318KE03-F1
#
_cell.length_a   1.000
_cell.length_b   1.000
_cell.length_c   1.000
_cell.angle_alpha   90.00
_cell.angle_beta   90.00
_cell.angle_gamma   90.00
#
_symmetry.space_group_name_H-M   'P 1'
#
loop_
_entity.id
_entity.type
_entity.pdbx_description
1 polymer ?
#
loop_
_entity_poly.entity_id
_entity_poly.type
_entity_poly.pdbx_seq_one_letter_code
_entity_poly.pdbx_strand_id
1 'polypeptide(L)' 'MNDIDALLAAAGLPASAAEIAGLAMTYPAYRAAVDALYAVPAARYADPATRFHAVARLAEWDR' A
#
# COMPACT_ATOMS: atom_id res chain seq x y z
N MET A 1 6.76 19.07 -14.03
CA MET A 1 6.06 18.59 -12.83
C MET A 1 6.80 17.35 -12.37
N ASN A 2 7.28 17.30 -11.13
CA ASN A 2 7.93 16.11 -10.60
C ASN A 2 6.87 15.02 -10.37
N ASP A 3 7.20 13.73 -10.49
CA ASP A 3 6.20 12.64 -10.45
C ASP A 3 5.39 12.63 -9.15
N ILE A 4 6.02 13.04 -8.03
CA ILE A 4 5.38 13.11 -6.71
C ILE A 4 4.30 14.20 -6.66
N ASP A 5 4.54 15.37 -7.27
CA ASP A 5 3.58 16.47 -7.31
C ASP A 5 2.32 16.08 -8.09
N ALA A 6 2.51 15.37 -9.21
CA ALA A 6 1.41 14.89 -10.04
C ALA A 6 0.54 13.87 -9.30
N LEU A 7 1.17 12.93 -8.56
CA LEU A 7 0.46 11.93 -7.77
C LEU A 7 -0.32 12.54 -6.61
N LEU A 8 0.28 13.48 -5.88
CA LEU A 8 -0.38 14.19 -4.78
C LEU A 8 -1.55 15.04 -5.27
N ALA A 9 -1.36 15.76 -6.39
CA ALA A 9 -2.43 16.52 -7.02
C ALA A 9 -3.59 15.62 -7.47
N ALA A 10 -3.32 14.48 -8.10
CA ALA A 10 -4.34 13.51 -8.51
C ALA A 10 -5.11 12.91 -7.32
N ALA A 11 -4.47 12.77 -6.16
CA ALA A 11 -5.09 12.33 -4.92
C ALA A 11 -5.83 13.45 -4.15
N GLY A 12 -5.75 14.70 -4.61
CA GLY A 12 -6.32 15.85 -3.90
C GLY A 12 -5.61 16.15 -2.57
N LEU A 13 -4.34 15.77 -2.44
CA LEU A 13 -3.55 15.93 -1.22
C LEU A 13 -2.60 17.11 -1.38
N PRO A 14 -2.85 18.26 -0.72
CA PRO A 14 -1.89 19.35 -0.71
C PRO A 14 -0.67 18.96 0.12
N ALA A 15 0.53 19.32 -0.37
CA ALA A 15 1.78 19.12 0.34
C ALA A 15 2.69 20.34 0.16
N SER A 16 3.41 20.68 1.22
CA SER A 16 4.50 21.66 1.20
C SER A 16 5.74 21.10 0.49
N ALA A 17 6.63 22.00 0.07
CA ALA A 17 7.90 21.61 -0.55
C ALA A 17 8.77 20.71 0.36
N ALA A 18 8.72 20.93 1.68
CA ALA A 18 9.42 20.09 2.65
C ALA A 18 8.85 18.66 2.72
N GLU A 19 7.52 18.52 2.68
CA GLU A 19 6.86 17.22 2.65
C GLU A 19 7.17 16.47 1.35
N ILE A 20 7.13 17.15 0.20
CA ILE A 20 7.50 16.57 -1.10
C ILE A 20 8.95 16.09 -1.08
N ALA A 21 9.88 16.89 -0.54
CA ALA A 21 11.27 16.50 -0.40
C ALA A 21 11.46 15.29 0.52
N GLY A 22 10.73 15.23 1.64
CA GLY A 22 10.73 14.08 2.55
C GLY A 22 10.21 12.80 1.89
N LEU A 23 9.13 12.90 1.11
CA LEU A 23 8.58 11.79 0.34
C LEU A 23 9.56 11.30 -0.72
N ALA A 24 10.18 12.21 -1.47
CA ALA A 24 11.18 11.90 -2.48
C ALA A 24 12.39 11.16 -1.88
N MET A 25 12.88 11.65 -0.74
CA MET A 25 14.01 11.06 -0.02
C MET A 25 13.69 9.65 0.49
N THR A 26 12.45 9.41 0.95
CA THR A 26 12.06 8.13 1.56
C THR A 26 11.65 7.09 0.51
N TYR A 27 11.17 7.52 -0.66
CA TYR A 27 10.63 6.63 -1.70
C TYR A 27 11.54 5.46 -2.10
N PRO A 28 12.87 5.59 -2.24
CA PRO A 28 13.74 4.46 -2.59
C PRO A 28 13.66 3.30 -1.58
N ALA A 29 13.53 3.59 -0.29
CA ALA A 29 13.39 2.56 0.74
C ALA A 29 12.04 1.83 0.61
N TYR A 30 10.95 2.55 0.36
CA TYR A 30 9.65 1.94 0.10
C TYR A 30 9.63 1.11 -1.18
N ARG A 31 10.27 1.59 -2.25
CA ARG A 31 10.41 0.84 -3.51
C ARG A 31 11.11 -0.50 -3.25
N ALA A 32 12.25 -0.49 -2.56
CA ALA A 32 12.99 -1.71 -2.21
C ALA A 32 12.15 -2.68 -1.36
N ALA A 33 11.39 -2.17 -0.39
CA ALA A 33 10.50 -2.98 0.42
C ALA A 33 9.37 -3.61 -0.41
N VAL A 34 8.77 -2.87 -1.35
CA VAL A 34 7.77 -3.41 -2.28
C VAL A 34 8.37 -4.45 -3.21
N ASP A 35 9.56 -4.21 -3.75
CA ASP A 35 10.27 -5.18 -4.59
C ASP A 35 10.55 -6.49 -3.86
N ALA A 36 10.90 -6.43 -2.57
CA ALA A 36 11.11 -7.60 -1.74
C ALA A 36 9.84 -8.47 -1.60
N LEU A 37 8.64 -7.88 -1.64
CA LEU A 37 7.39 -8.65 -1.60
C LEU A 37 7.20 -9.51 -2.86
N TYR A 38 7.66 -9.02 -4.03
CA TYR A 38 7.60 -9.78 -5.28
C TYR A 38 8.70 -10.84 -5.40
N ALA A 39 9.77 -10.72 -4.61
CA ALA A 39 10.84 -11.71 -4.57
C ALA A 39 10.46 -13.00 -3.81
N VAL A 40 9.27 -13.09 -3.20
CA VAL A 40 8.79 -14.27 -2.47
C VAL A 40 8.02 -15.18 -3.43
N PRO A 41 8.57 -16.31 -3.92
CA PRO A 41 7.90 -17.14 -4.93
C PRO A 41 6.57 -17.71 -4.43
N ALA A 42 6.48 -18.00 -3.12
CA ALA A 42 5.27 -18.48 -2.47
C ALA A 42 4.13 -17.44 -2.49
N ALA A 43 4.45 -16.14 -2.58
CA ALA A 43 3.44 -15.08 -2.64
C ALA A 43 2.83 -14.93 -4.04
N ARG A 44 3.45 -15.46 -5.10
CA ARG A 44 3.01 -15.30 -6.50
C ARG A 44 1.61 -15.84 -6.78
N TYR A 45 1.23 -16.91 -6.09
CA TYR A 45 -0.08 -17.56 -6.20
C TYR A 45 -0.80 -17.63 -4.85
N ALA A 46 -0.26 -16.94 -3.84
CA ALA A 46 -0.96 -16.80 -2.58
C ALA A 46 -2.20 -15.94 -2.82
N ASP A 47 -3.32 -16.39 -2.27
CA ASP A 47 -4.51 -15.56 -2.28
C ASP A 47 -4.29 -14.33 -1.38
N PRO A 48 -4.73 -13.13 -1.79
CA PRO A 48 -4.68 -11.95 -0.92
C PRO A 48 -5.24 -12.28 0.46
N ALA A 49 -4.49 -11.90 1.51
CA ALA A 49 -4.75 -12.30 2.90
C ALA A 49 -6.16 -11.94 3.41
N THR A 50 -6.86 -11.03 2.74
CA THR A 50 -8.26 -10.69 3.01
C THR A 50 -9.13 -10.98 1.79
N ARG A 51 -9.62 -12.22 1.70
CA ARG A 51 -10.84 -12.50 0.93
C ARG A 51 -12.01 -11.87 1.67
N PHE A 52 -12.62 -10.86 1.05
CA PHE A 52 -13.93 -10.41 1.50
C PHE A 52 -14.95 -11.54 1.26
N HIS A 53 -15.49 -12.09 2.33
CA HIS A 53 -16.60 -13.02 2.28
C HIS A 53 -17.88 -12.27 2.61
N ALA A 54 -18.73 -12.03 1.61
CA ALA A 54 -20.01 -11.33 1.77
C ALA A 54 -21.04 -12.11 2.62
N VAL A 55 -20.70 -13.32 3.08
CA VAL A 55 -21.58 -14.16 3.90
C VAL A 55 -21.33 -13.83 5.36
N ALA A 56 -22.36 -13.32 6.04
CA ALA A 56 -22.32 -13.17 7.49
C ALA A 56 -22.16 -14.55 8.12
N ARG A 57 -21.00 -14.84 8.73
CA ARG A 57 -20.87 -15.96 9.66
C ARG A 57 -21.42 -15.50 11.00
N LEU A 58 -22.64 -15.92 11.32
CA LEU A 58 -23.09 -15.97 12.71
C LEU A 58 -22.21 -17.03 13.39
N ALA A 59 -21.19 -16.59 14.11
CA ALA A 59 -20.52 -17.47 15.07
C ALA A 59 -21.38 -17.42 16.34
N GLU A 60 -22.03 -18.53 16.69
CA GLU A 60 -22.54 -18.67 18.05
C GLU A 60 -21.35 -18.58 19.00
N TRP A 61 -21.44 -17.69 19.98
CA TRP A 61 -20.51 -17.69 21.09
C TRP A 61 -20.89 -18.86 21.99
N ASP A 62 -20.08 -19.91 21.98
CA ASP A 62 -20.17 -20.99 22.97
C ASP A 62 -20.10 -20.36 24.37
N ARG A 63 -21.12 -20.62 25.17
CA ARG A 63 -21.29 -20.11 26.53
C ARG A 63 -20.73 -21.08 27.55
#